data_AF-A0A3R9ATH3-F1
#
_entry.id   AF-A0A3R9ATH3-F1
#
_cell.length_a   1.000
_cell.length_b   1.000
_cell.length_c   1.000
_cell.angle_alpha   90.00
_cell.angle_beta   90.00
_cell.angle_gamma   90.00
#
_symmetry.space_group_name_H-M   'P 1'
#
loop_
_entity.id
_entity.type
_entity.pdbx_description
1 polymer ?
#
loop_
_entity_poly.entity_id
_entity_poly.type
_entity_poly.pdbx_seq_one_letter_code
_entity_poly.pdbx_strand_id
1 'polypeptide(L)'
;MTCVICDLQDKVVSCVSQFQVRQCKACGYYGMPEELVEQIQATGQRLNIERTEAFLTARKQNQQPPWISVEDALENSLLEPA
;
A
#
# COMPACT_ATOMS: atom_id res chain seq x y z
N MET A 1 10.80 -6.17 -5.69
CA MET A 1 10.35 -4.78 -5.84
C MET A 1 10.55 -4.09 -4.50
N THR A 2 10.55 -2.76 -4.48
CA THR A 2 10.71 -2.00 -3.23
C THR A 2 9.34 -1.68 -2.65
N CYS A 3 9.17 -1.98 -1.35
CA CYS A 3 7.97 -1.72 -0.61
C CYS A 3 7.76 -0.21 -0.52
N VAL A 4 6.73 0.32 -1.15
CA VAL A 4 6.38 1.75 -1.09
C VAL A 4 5.97 2.26 0.29
N ILE A 5 5.90 1.37 1.30
CA ILE A 5 5.59 1.68 2.70
C ILE A 5 6.89 1.82 3.51
N CYS A 6 7.77 0.82 3.47
CA CYS A 6 8.97 0.78 4.33
C CYS A 6 10.29 0.77 3.58
N ASP A 7 10.28 0.93 2.26
CA ASP A 7 11.44 0.85 1.36
C ASP A 7 12.24 -0.47 1.42
N LEU A 8 11.73 -1.47 2.15
CA LEU A 8 12.32 -2.80 2.20
C LEU A 8 11.92 -3.62 0.97
N GLN A 9 12.54 -4.79 0.84
CA GLN A 9 12.21 -5.69 -0.25
C GLN A 9 10.79 -6.28 -0.08
N ASP A 10 9.93 -6.02 -1.07
CA ASP A 10 8.63 -6.67 -1.23
C ASP A 10 8.64 -7.63 -2.44
N LYS A 11 7.69 -8.56 -2.40
CA LYS A 11 7.37 -9.42 -3.55
C LYS A 11 5.90 -9.28 -3.92
N VAL A 12 5.65 -9.17 -5.22
CA VAL A 12 4.30 -9.35 -5.77
C VAL A 12 3.99 -10.84 -5.71
N VAL A 13 2.91 -11.18 -5.03
CA VAL A 13 2.49 -12.56 -4.77
C VAL A 13 1.26 -12.94 -5.58
N SER A 14 0.45 -11.95 -5.96
CA SER A 14 -0.70 -12.16 -6.84
C SER A 14 -1.08 -10.85 -7.52
N CYS A 15 -1.87 -10.92 -8.58
CA CYS A 15 -2.55 -9.78 -9.16
C CYS A 15 -4.05 -10.08 -9.19
N VAL A 16 -4.85 -9.23 -8.56
CA VAL A 16 -6.31 -9.37 -8.51
C VAL A 16 -6.89 -8.19 -9.26
N SER A 17 -7.34 -8.43 -10.50
CA SER A 17 -7.80 -7.40 -11.42
C SER A 17 -6.74 -6.30 -11.61
N GLN A 18 -7.01 -5.08 -11.15
CA GLN A 18 -6.10 -3.94 -11.24
C GLN A 18 -5.16 -3.82 -10.01
N PHE A 19 -5.37 -4.63 -8.97
CA PHE A 19 -4.60 -4.57 -7.73
C PHE A 19 -3.44 -5.56 -7.76
N GLN A 20 -2.22 -5.03 -7.74
CA GLN A 20 -1.02 -5.83 -7.50
C GLN A 20 -0.92 -6.12 -6.02
N VAL A 21 -1.00 -7.40 -5.68
CA VAL A 21 -0.93 -7.86 -4.30
C VAL A 21 0.50 -8.16 -3.93
N ARG A 22 0.96 -7.44 -2.92
CA ARG A 22 2.34 -7.43 -2.45
C ARG A 22 2.41 -8.02 -1.05
N GLN A 23 3.50 -8.73 -0.80
CA GLN A 23 3.84 -9.25 0.51
C GLN A 23 5.20 -8.68 0.91
N CYS A 24 5.17 -7.80 1.90
CA CYS A 24 6.35 -7.32 2.60
C CYS A 24 6.49 -8.11 3.93
N LYS A 25 7.73 -8.41 4.33
CA LYS A 25 7.98 -9.08 5.62
C LYS A 25 7.70 -8.17 6.82
N ALA A 26 7.87 -6.85 6.65
CA ALA A 26 7.60 -5.87 7.71
C ALA A 26 6.12 -5.46 7.71
N CYS A 27 5.62 -4.93 6.58
CA CYS A 27 4.25 -4.38 6.51
C CYS A 27 3.15 -5.43 6.29
N GLY A 28 3.52 -6.69 6.01
CA GLY A 28 2.57 -7.76 5.74
C GLY A 28 2.04 -7.76 4.30
N TYR A 29 0.78 -8.18 4.15
CA TYR A 29 0.14 -8.43 2.86
C TYR A 29 -0.84 -7.30 2.53
N TYR A 30 -0.67 -6.68 1.37
CA TYR A 30 -1.51 -5.57 0.93
C TYR A 30 -1.60 -5.51 -0.60
N GLY A 31 -2.70 -4.97 -1.12
CA GLY A 31 -2.92 -4.80 -2.56
C GLY A 31 -3.01 -3.32 -2.91
N MET A 32 -2.43 -2.93 -4.04
CA MET A 32 -2.50 -1.55 -4.54
C MET A 32 -2.70 -1.56 -6.04
N PRO A 33 -3.47 -0.61 -6.60
CA PRO A 33 -3.55 -0.47 -8.04
C PRO A 33 -2.22 0.05 -8.60
N GLU A 34 -1.94 -0.31 -9.85
CA GLU A 34 -0.75 0.20 -10.56
C GLU A 34 -0.73 1.74 -10.58
N GLU A 35 -1.88 2.37 -10.78
CA GLU A 35 -2.04 3.82 -10.77
C GLU A 35 -1.55 4.48 -9.46
N LEU A 36 -1.79 3.85 -8.29
CA LEU A 36 -1.28 4.36 -7.02
C LEU A 36 0.25 4.25 -6.97
N VAL A 37 0.82 3.18 -7.48
CA VAL A 37 2.28 2.99 -7.53
C VAL A 37 2.91 4.03 -8.46
N GLU A 38 2.33 4.23 -9.63
CA GLU A 38 2.76 5.26 -10.58
C GLU A 38 2.64 6.66 -9.99
N GLN A 39 1.55 6.97 -9.29
CA GLN A 39 1.38 8.26 -8.63
C GLN A 39 2.45 8.49 -7.55
N ILE A 40 2.67 7.52 -6.66
CA ILE A 40 3.70 7.58 -5.62
C ILE A 40 5.09 7.81 -6.22
N GLN A 41 5.42 7.09 -7.30
CA GLN A 41 6.69 7.25 -8.01
C GLN A 41 6.80 8.60 -8.72
N ALA A 42 5.73 9.07 -9.36
CA ALA A 42 5.70 10.32 -10.10
C ALA A 42 5.80 11.55 -9.19
N THR A 43 5.18 11.50 -8.01
CA THR A 43 5.22 12.59 -7.03
C THR A 43 6.41 12.51 -6.09
N GLY A 44 7.18 11.41 -6.12
CA GLY A 44 8.26 11.16 -5.16
C GLY A 44 7.74 11.07 -3.73
N GLN A 45 6.50 10.58 -3.56
CA GLN A 45 5.90 10.34 -2.25
C GLN A 45 6.18 8.90 -1.82
N ARG A 46 5.89 8.60 -0.56
CA ARG A 46 5.85 7.24 0.00
C ARG A 46 4.63 7.08 0.89
N LEU A 47 4.27 5.84 1.19
CA LEU A 47 3.23 5.56 2.16
C LEU A 47 3.82 5.62 3.58
N ASN A 48 3.19 6.40 4.45
CA ASN A 48 3.52 6.46 5.87
C ASN A 48 3.29 5.09 6.51
N ILE A 49 4.33 4.55 7.13
CA ILE A 49 4.31 3.20 7.72
C ILE A 49 3.21 3.10 8.76
N GLU A 50 3.19 3.99 9.75
CA GLU A 50 2.27 3.93 10.89
C GLU A 50 0.81 4.07 10.45
N ARG A 51 0.50 5.04 9.58
CA ARG A 51 -0.85 5.26 9.07
C ARG A 51 -1.32 4.11 8.20
N THR A 52 -0.45 3.60 7.33
CA THR A 52 -0.79 2.49 6.44
C THR A 52 -0.99 1.21 7.23
N GLU A 53 -0.16 0.95 8.24
CA GLU A 53 -0.30 -0.22 9.10
C GLU A 53 -1.59 -0.16 9.94
N ALA A 54 -1.93 1.02 10.48
CA ALA A 54 -3.20 1.26 11.16
C ALA A 54 -4.39 1.04 10.23
N PHE A 55 -4.32 1.55 9.00
CA PHE A 55 -5.37 1.40 7.98
C PHE A 55 -5.57 -0.08 7.58
N LEU A 56 -4.48 -0.79 7.29
CA LEU A 56 -4.51 -2.21 6.95
C LEU A 56 -5.01 -3.07 8.11
N THR A 57 -4.63 -2.73 9.34
CA THR A 57 -5.11 -3.40 10.55
C THR A 57 -6.61 -3.17 10.75
N ALA A 58 -7.09 -1.94 10.56
CA ALA A 58 -8.51 -1.62 10.64
C ALA A 58 -9.31 -2.40 9.58
N ARG A 59 -8.84 -2.48 8.34
CA ARG A 59 -9.50 -3.29 7.30
C ARG A 59 -9.53 -4.77 7.64
N LYS A 60 -8.42 -5.31 8.15
CA LYS A 60 -8.33 -6.72 8.59
C LYS A 60 -9.31 -7.03 9.71
N GLN A 61 -9.48 -6.11 10.68
CA GLN A 61 -10.48 -6.23 11.74
C GLN A 61 -11.91 -6.22 11.19
N ASN A 62 -12.17 -5.42 10.16
CA ASN A 62 -13.45 -5.36 9.46
C ASN A 62 -13.66 -6.49 8.44
N GLN A 63 -12.82 -7.53 8.42
CA GLN A 63 -12.83 -8.64 7.44
C GLN A 63 -12.76 -8.18 5.98
N GLN A 64 -12.26 -6.97 5.74
CA GLN A 64 -12.06 -6.44 4.40
C GLN A 64 -10.67 -6.83 3.88
N PRO A 65 -10.53 -7.03 2.56
CA PRO A 65 -9.24 -7.27 1.97
C PRO A 65 -8.33 -6.04 2.18
N PRO A 66 -7.01 -6.26 2.44
CA PRO A 66 -6.03 -5.21 2.68
C PRO A 66 -5.65 -4.48 1.39
N TRP A 67 -6.63 -3.91 0.69
CA TRP A 67 -6.44 -3.16 -0.55
C TRP A 67 -6.43 -1.67 -0.23
N ILE A 68 -5.50 -0.95 -0.84
CA ILE A 68 -5.36 0.49 -0.70
C ILE A 68 -5.60 1.06 -2.09
N SER A 69 -6.74 1.71 -2.29
CA SER A 69 -7.02 2.45 -3.52
C SER A 69 -6.35 3.82 -3.49
N VAL A 70 -6.28 4.50 -4.63
CA VAL A 70 -5.79 5.88 -4.71
C VAL A 70 -6.60 6.80 -3.79
N GLU A 71 -7.92 6.65 -3.82
CA GLU A 71 -8.86 7.38 -2.97
C GLU A 71 -8.56 7.15 -1.49
N ASP A 72 -8.43 5.89 -1.06
CA ASP A 72 -8.11 5.54 0.33
C ASP A 72 -6.79 6.19 0.80
N ALA A 73 -5.76 6.18 -0.06
CA ALA A 73 -4.46 6.76 0.24
C ALA A 73 -4.51 8.28 0.41
N LEU A 74 -5.34 8.96 -0.39
CA LEU A 74 -5.54 10.41 -0.31
C LEU A 74 -6.44 10.78 0.88
N GLU A 75 -7.59 10.11 1.05
CA GLU A 75 -8.57 10.37 2.11
C GLU A 75 -7.98 10.14 3.50
N ASN A 76 -7.21 9.06 3.68
CA ASN A 76 -6.57 8.76 4.96
C ASN A 76 -5.21 9.44 5.12
N SER A 77 -4.82 10.30 4.18
CA SER A 77 -3.52 10.98 4.16
C SER A 77 -2.36 10.01 4.40
N LEU A 78 -2.40 8.86 3.74
CA LEU A 78 -1.36 7.82 3.86
C LEU A 78 -0.07 8.23 3.16
N LEU A 79 -0.14 9.18 2.22
CA LEU A 79 1.01 9.66 1.46
C LEU A 79 1.80 10.71 2.25
N GLU A 80 3.11 10.52 2.34
CA GLU A 80 4.08 11.49 2.86
C GLU A 80 5.17 11.75 1.80
N PRO A 81 5.85 12.91 1.82
CA PRO A 81 7.02 13.13 0.98
C PRO A 81 8.13 12.11 1.33
N ALA A 82 8.74 11.48 0.30
CA ALA A 82 9.76 10.44 0.48
C ALA A 82 11.09 10.98 1.06
#